data_AF-A0A3A0APH3-F1
#
_entry.id   AF-A0A3A0APH3-F1
#
_cell.length_a   1.000
_cell.length_b   1.000
_cell.length_c   1.000
_cell.angle_alpha   90.00
_cell.angle_beta   90.00
_cell.angle_gamma   90.00
#
_symmetry.space_group_name_H-M   'P 1'
#
loop_
_entity.id
_entity.type
_entity.pdbx_description
1 polymer ?
#
loop_
_entity_poly.entity_id
_entity_poly.type
_entity_poly.pdbx_seq_one_letter_code
_entity_poly.pdbx_strand_id
1 'polypeptide(L)'
;MLTIDQIYRYRSLAAQQQGYCRLRIYKQRDGVQTVLLTEVSNNPGQSITAASEIIATGLARRYHLDPATTLWIEHWPADTSDKPMEDAYASVKYTWKDGIASDPRWRRLSLERAEVMTGTRLQGQSDADPVAGAEALPHRT
;
A
#
# COMPACT_ATOMS: atom_id res chain seq x y z
N MET A 1 -0.40 -15.73 -5.58
CA MET A 1 -0.37 -16.16 -4.16
C MET A 1 0.12 -15.00 -3.31
N LEU A 2 -0.55 -14.72 -2.19
CA LEU A 2 -0.10 -13.72 -1.21
C LEU A 2 1.19 -14.21 -0.54
N THR A 3 2.20 -13.35 -0.48
CA THR A 3 3.53 -13.68 0.08
C THR A 3 3.93 -12.78 1.23
N ILE A 4 3.46 -11.53 1.24
CA ILE A 4 3.71 -10.56 2.30
C ILE A 4 2.39 -9.88 2.60
N ASP A 5 2.05 -9.76 3.89
CA ASP A 5 0.95 -8.95 4.42
C ASP A 5 1.37 -8.35 5.77
N GLN A 6 1.63 -7.06 5.79
CA GLN A 6 2.15 -6.38 6.99
C GLN A 6 1.90 -4.87 6.94
N ILE A 7 2.12 -4.19 8.06
CA ILE A 7 2.23 -2.74 8.08
C ILE A 7 3.60 -2.31 7.56
N TYR A 8 3.61 -1.46 6.54
CA TYR A 8 4.80 -0.80 6.04
C TYR A 8 4.82 0.64 6.52
N ARG A 9 5.91 1.02 7.19
CA ARG A 9 6.13 2.38 7.67
C ARG A 9 7.06 3.12 6.72
N TYR A 10 6.74 4.36 6.41
CA TYR A 10 7.49 5.21 5.50
C TYR A 10 7.65 6.60 6.07
N ARG A 11 8.73 7.28 5.67
CA ARG A 11 9.00 8.65 6.06
C ARG A 11 9.08 9.51 4.81
N SER A 12 8.14 10.44 4.69
CA SER A 12 8.23 11.51 3.71
C SER A 12 8.97 12.69 4.33
N LEU A 13 9.89 13.30 3.58
CA LEU A 13 10.58 14.53 4.01
C LEU A 13 9.62 15.71 4.17
N ALA A 14 8.47 15.66 3.50
CA ALA A 14 7.44 16.69 3.58
C ALA A 14 6.54 16.58 4.83
N ALA A 15 6.60 15.45 5.55
CA ALA A 15 5.76 15.21 6.72
C ALA A 15 6.57 15.20 8.02
N GLN A 16 6.00 15.76 9.09
CA GLN A 16 6.64 15.75 10.42
C GLN A 16 6.58 14.38 11.10
N GLN A 17 5.55 13.60 10.80
CA GLN A 17 5.31 12.29 11.39
C GLN A 17 5.55 11.16 10.37
N GLN A 18 5.97 10.01 10.87
CA GLN A 18 6.13 8.80 10.06
C GLN A 18 4.75 8.29 9.66
N GLY A 19 4.53 8.03 8.38
CA GLY A 19 3.30 7.43 7.88
C GLY A 19 3.37 5.91 7.86
N TYR A 20 2.22 5.26 7.74
CA TYR A 20 2.15 3.83 7.51
C TYR A 20 0.93 3.43 6.70
N CYS A 21 1.03 2.26 6.08
CA CYS A 21 -0.02 1.66 5.26
C CYS A 21 0.05 0.14 5.39
N ARG A 22 -1.01 -0.57 4.99
CA ARG A 22 -0.94 -2.03 4.84
C ARG A 22 -0.32 -2.36 3.48
N LEU A 23 0.74 -3.15 3.51
CA LEU A 23 1.45 -3.67 2.35
C LEU A 23 1.04 -5.12 2.13
N ARG A 24 0.55 -5.42 0.93
CA ARG A 24 0.39 -6.79 0.44
C ARG A 24 1.19 -6.99 -0.84
N ILE A 25 1.96 -8.08 -0.91
CA ILE A 25 2.69 -8.47 -2.13
C ILE A 25 2.23 -9.86 -2.58
N TYR A 26 1.73 -9.93 -3.80
CA TYR A 26 1.27 -11.14 -4.45
C TYR A 26 2.25 -11.56 -5.54
N LYS A 27 2.64 -12.84 -5.57
CA LYS A 27 3.43 -13.42 -6.67
C LYS A 27 2.52 -14.20 -7.62
N GLN A 28 2.62 -13.95 -8.91
CA GLN A 28 1.98 -14.73 -9.97
C GLN A 28 2.94 -15.82 -10.49
N ARG A 29 2.40 -16.79 -11.25
CA ARG A 29 3.16 -17.96 -11.70
C ARG A 29 4.18 -17.65 -12.79
N ASP A 30 3.99 -16.55 -13.52
CA ASP A 30 4.82 -16.07 -14.62
C ASP A 30 5.94 -15.11 -14.17
N GLY A 31 6.13 -14.93 -12.86
CA GLY A 31 7.13 -14.03 -12.28
C GLY A 31 6.64 -12.61 -12.07
N VAL A 32 5.43 -12.26 -12.51
CA VAL A 32 4.82 -10.96 -12.23
C VAL A 32 4.49 -10.84 -10.74
N GLN A 33 4.76 -9.67 -10.17
CA GLN A 33 4.46 -9.36 -8.77
C GLN A 33 3.46 -8.20 -8.71
N THR A 34 2.46 -8.32 -7.84
CA THR A 34 1.50 -7.24 -7.60
C THR A 34 1.67 -6.72 -6.19
N VAL A 35 1.97 -5.44 -6.05
CA VAL A 35 2.02 -4.70 -4.80
C VAL A 35 0.70 -3.97 -4.61
N LEU A 36 0.03 -4.22 -3.49
CA LEU A 36 -1.18 -3.54 -3.08
C LEU A 36 -0.89 -2.76 -1.79
N LEU A 37 -1.05 -1.45 -1.88
CA LEU A 37 -0.94 -0.51 -0.77
C LEU A 37 -2.35 -0.08 -0.37
N THR A 38 -2.74 -0.37 0.87
CA THR A 38 -4.01 0.08 1.42
C THR A 38 -3.76 1.23 2.39
N GLU A 39 -4.41 2.38 2.17
CA GLU A 39 -4.43 3.50 3.11
C GLU A 39 -5.11 3.08 4.41
N VAL A 40 -4.63 3.57 5.55
CA VAL A 40 -5.22 3.31 6.87
C VAL A 40 -5.75 4.61 7.46
N SER A 41 -6.92 4.56 8.10
CA SER A 41 -7.63 5.75 8.59
C SER A 41 -6.87 6.52 9.68
N ASN A 42 -6.03 5.82 10.43
CA ASN A 42 -5.21 6.35 11.53
C ASN A 42 -3.76 6.67 11.12
N ASN A 43 -3.47 6.81 9.83
CA ASN A 43 -2.15 7.20 9.33
C ASN A 43 -1.81 8.65 9.75
N PRO A 44 -0.85 8.89 10.66
CA PRO A 44 -0.54 10.23 11.14
C PRO A 44 0.44 10.98 10.22
N GLY A 45 1.01 10.28 9.23
CA GLY A 45 1.93 10.82 8.25
C GLY A 45 1.23 11.33 7.00
N GLN A 46 2.01 11.47 5.94
CA GLN A 46 1.46 11.79 4.62
C GLN A 46 0.61 10.62 4.10
N SER A 47 -0.42 10.88 3.30
CA SER A 47 -1.19 9.81 2.62
C SER A 47 -0.30 8.97 1.70
N ILE A 48 -0.71 7.72 1.41
CA ILE A 48 0.04 6.83 0.52
C ILE A 48 0.20 7.43 -0.86
N THR A 49 -0.82 8.13 -1.36
CA THR A 49 -0.83 8.75 -2.69
C THR A 49 0.21 9.85 -2.78
N ALA A 50 0.34 10.66 -1.73
CA ALA A 50 1.29 11.76 -1.73
C ALA A 50 2.72 11.31 -1.36
N ALA A 51 2.88 10.15 -0.72
CA ALA A 51 4.17 9.49 -0.46
C ALA A 51 4.52 8.38 -1.47
N SER A 52 3.75 8.25 -2.55
CA SER A 52 3.72 7.08 -3.44
C SER A 52 5.09 6.74 -4.04
N GLU A 53 5.83 7.73 -4.53
CA GLU A 53 7.19 7.57 -5.09
C GLU A 53 8.21 7.06 -4.06
N ILE A 54 8.14 7.58 -2.82
CA ILE A 54 9.04 7.18 -1.73
C ILE A 54 8.73 5.75 -1.30
N ILE A 55 7.45 5.42 -1.18
CA ILE A 55 7.00 4.06 -0.83
C ILE A 55 7.43 3.08 -1.93
N ALA A 56 7.13 3.37 -3.19
CA ALA A 56 7.50 2.49 -4.31
C ALA A 56 9.01 2.27 -4.40
N THR A 57 9.80 3.34 -4.29
CA THR A 57 11.28 3.26 -4.25
C THR A 57 11.77 2.40 -3.08
N GLY A 58 11.23 2.64 -1.87
CA GLY A 58 11.61 1.90 -0.67
C GLY A 58 11.27 0.42 -0.75
N LEU A 59 10.09 0.08 -1.27
CA LEU A 59 9.63 -1.29 -1.44
C LEU A 59 10.41 -2.03 -2.52
N ALA A 60 10.66 -1.39 -3.67
CA ALA A 60 11.44 -1.99 -4.74
C ALA A 60 12.85 -2.38 -4.27
N ARG A 61 13.51 -1.50 -3.49
CA ARG A 61 14.80 -1.80 -2.88
C ARG A 61 14.72 -2.89 -1.83
N ARG A 62 13.76 -2.79 -0.90
CA ARG A 62 13.63 -3.71 0.24
C ARG A 62 13.26 -5.14 -0.16
N TYR A 63 12.41 -5.28 -1.16
CA TYR A 63 11.88 -6.58 -1.59
C TYR A 63 12.43 -7.05 -2.94
N HIS A 64 13.45 -6.37 -3.47
CA HIS A 64 14.07 -6.66 -4.77
C HIS A 64 13.02 -6.76 -5.89
N LEU A 65 12.07 -5.84 -5.91
CA LEU A 65 11.02 -5.81 -6.93
C LEU A 65 11.60 -5.24 -8.22
N ASP A 66 11.39 -5.95 -9.32
CA ASP A 66 11.76 -5.48 -10.64
C ASP A 66 10.66 -4.54 -11.18
N PRO A 67 10.96 -3.26 -11.45
CA PRO A 67 10.01 -2.31 -12.02
C PRO A 67 9.32 -2.77 -13.30
N ALA A 68 9.97 -3.60 -14.13
CA ALA A 68 9.42 -4.05 -15.40
C ALA A 68 8.32 -5.12 -15.23
N THR A 69 8.35 -5.85 -14.12
CA THR A 69 7.45 -6.98 -13.82
C THR A 69 6.60 -6.76 -12.58
N THR A 70 6.64 -5.56 -11.99
CA THR A 70 5.87 -5.20 -10.81
C THR A 70 4.66 -4.32 -11.16
N LEU A 71 3.48 -4.80 -10.79
CA LEU A 71 2.22 -4.07 -10.86
C LEU A 71 1.95 -3.40 -9.51
N TRP A 72 1.54 -2.13 -9.52
CA TRP A 72 1.27 -1.35 -8.32
C TRP A 72 -0.20 -0.97 -8.26
N ILE A 73 -0.81 -1.16 -7.09
CA ILE A 73 -2.19 -0.82 -6.81
C ILE A 73 -2.23 -0.02 -5.51
N GLU A 74 -2.92 1.12 -5.53
CA GLU A 74 -3.37 1.83 -4.34
C GLU A 74 -4.85 1.50 -4.09
N HIS A 75 -5.19 1.30 -2.82
CA HIS A 75 -6.54 1.04 -2.34
C HIS A 75 -6.85 2.02 -1.20
N TRP A 76 -7.96 2.71 -1.33
CA TRP A 76 -8.52 3.57 -0.30
C TRP A 76 -9.82 2.94 0.17
N PRO A 77 -9.82 2.33 1.37
CA PRO A 77 -11.02 1.72 1.91
C PRO A 77 -12.13 2.76 2.07
N ALA A 78 -13.38 2.30 2.02
CA ALA A 78 -14.48 3.14 2.43
C ALA A 78 -14.30 3.51 3.92
N ASP A 79 -14.32 4.81 4.21
CA ASP A 79 -14.32 5.28 5.59
C ASP A 79 -15.76 5.27 6.13
N THR A 80 -15.92 4.86 7.39
CA THR A 80 -17.19 4.93 8.11
C THR A 80 -17.44 6.29 8.75
N SER A 81 -16.53 7.25 8.57
CA SER A 81 -16.65 8.63 9.06
C SER A 81 -17.69 9.47 8.30
N ASP A 82 -18.00 10.65 8.85
CA ASP A 82 -19.06 11.58 8.40
C ASP A 82 -18.94 12.06 6.93
N LYS A 83 -17.81 11.79 6.27
CA LYS A 83 -17.62 11.99 4.83
C LYS A 83 -17.29 10.65 4.19
N PRO A 84 -18.30 9.87 3.79
CA PRO A 84 -18.07 8.54 3.23
C PRO A 84 -17.24 8.69 1.96
N MET A 85 -15.99 8.24 2.03
CA MET A 85 -15.20 7.98 0.84
C MET A 85 -15.61 6.61 0.32
N GLU A 86 -15.84 6.48 -0.99
CA GLU A 86 -16.13 5.17 -1.57
C GLU A 86 -14.87 4.30 -1.57
N ASP A 87 -15.04 2.99 -1.33
CA ASP A 87 -13.99 2.00 -1.56
C ASP A 87 -13.49 2.13 -3.00
N ALA A 88 -12.20 2.45 -3.15
CA ALA A 88 -11.60 2.80 -4.43
C ALA A 88 -10.23 2.15 -4.63
N TYR A 89 -9.97 1.76 -5.88
CA TYR A 89 -8.70 1.20 -6.32
C TYR A 89 -8.14 2.00 -7.48
N ALA A 90 -6.82 2.11 -7.55
CA ALA A 90 -6.12 2.63 -8.72
C ALA A 90 -4.87 1.81 -9.01
N SER A 91 -4.64 1.51 -10.28
CA SER A 91 -3.30 1.08 -10.71
C SER A 91 -2.39 2.30 -10.81
N VAL A 92 -1.15 2.16 -10.38
CA VAL A 92 -0.14 3.23 -10.44
C VAL A 92 1.00 2.79 -11.36
N LYS A 93 1.39 3.67 -12.27
CA LYS A 93 2.60 3.51 -13.07
C LYS A 93 3.60 4.60 -12.69
N TYR A 94 4.86 4.23 -12.58
CA TYR A 94 5.95 5.16 -12.30
C TYR A 94 6.94 5.16 -13.46
N THR A 95 7.61 6.28 -13.63
CA THR A 95 8.87 6.37 -14.34
C THR A 95 10.00 5.95 -13.40
N TRP A 96 10.85 5.04 -13.85
CA TRP A 96 11.97 4.52 -13.05
C TRP A 96 13.31 4.99 -13.62
N LYS A 97 14.16 5.51 -12.74
CA LYS A 97 15.56 5.84 -13.05
C LYS A 97 16.44 5.48 -11.86
N ASP A 98 17.49 4.70 -12.10
CA ASP A 98 18.47 4.30 -11.07
C ASP A 98 17.81 3.69 -9.80
N GLY A 99 16.74 2.90 -10.01
CA GLY A 99 15.98 2.28 -8.92
C GLY A 99 15.16 3.25 -8.07
N ILE A 100 14.88 4.45 -8.58
CA ILE A 100 14.04 5.49 -7.97
C ILE A 100 12.78 5.66 -8.81
N ALA A 101 11.62 5.57 -8.17
CA ALA A 101 10.32 5.83 -8.77
C ALA A 101 10.03 7.34 -8.81
N SER A 102 9.39 7.78 -9.88
CA SER A 102 9.00 9.18 -10.11
C SER A 102 7.79 9.26 -11.05
N ASP A 103 7.16 10.44 -11.17
CA ASP A 103 6.06 10.70 -12.10
C ASP A 103 4.92 9.65 -11.99
N PRO A 104 4.30 9.50 -10.81
CA PRO A 104 3.22 8.55 -10.60
C PRO A 104 2.00 8.91 -11.44
N ARG A 105 1.46 7.90 -12.14
CA ARG A 105 0.27 8.03 -12.98
C ARG A 105 -0.78 7.03 -12.54
N TRP A 106 -1.79 7.54 -11.84
CA TRP A 106 -2.93 6.75 -11.40
C TRP A 106 -3.92 6.53 -12.54
N ARG A 107 -4.50 5.32 -12.58
CA ARG A 107 -5.68 5.00 -13.38
C ARG A 107 -6.66 4.26 -12.50
N ARG A 108 -7.91 4.72 -12.46
CA ARG A 108 -8.98 4.09 -11.70
C ARG A 108 -9.09 2.62 -12.11
N LEU A 109 -9.27 1.77 -11.10
CA LEU A 109 -9.37 0.33 -11.22
C LEU A 109 -10.68 -0.12 -10.58
N SER A 110 -11.40 -1.05 -11.21
CA SER A 110 -12.51 -1.74 -10.54
C SER A 110 -11.95 -2.77 -9.56
N LEU A 111 -12.74 -3.13 -8.55
CA LEU A 111 -12.43 -4.24 -7.64
C LEU A 111 -12.11 -5.51 -8.42
N GLU A 112 -12.95 -5.91 -9.37
CA GLU A 112 -12.75 -7.11 -10.19
C GLU A 112 -11.38 -7.08 -10.89
N ARG A 113 -10.97 -5.92 -11.41
CA ARG A 113 -9.68 -5.81 -12.07
C ARG A 113 -8.51 -5.87 -11.08
N ALA A 114 -8.67 -5.33 -9.87
CA ALA A 114 -7.70 -5.47 -8.79
C ALA A 114 -7.56 -6.94 -8.34
N GLU A 115 -8.67 -7.68 -8.27
CA GLU A 115 -8.69 -9.11 -7.96
C GLU A 115 -7.99 -9.94 -9.04
N VAL A 116 -8.22 -9.62 -10.32
CA VAL A 116 -7.49 -10.24 -11.44
C VAL A 116 -5.97 -9.98 -11.34
N MET A 117 -5.56 -8.75 -11.00
CA MET A 117 -4.15 -8.39 -10.86
C MET A 117 -3.48 -9.07 -9.66
N THR A 118 -4.19 -9.26 -8.56
CA THR A 118 -3.67 -9.95 -7.36
C THR A 118 -3.81 -11.48 -7.45
N GLY A 119 -4.65 -11.97 -8.36
CA GLY A 119 -4.98 -13.39 -8.52
C GLY A 119 -5.76 -13.96 -7.33
N THR A 120 -6.48 -13.10 -6.58
CA THR A 120 -7.29 -13.50 -5.42
C THR A 120 -8.43 -12.53 -5.20
N ARG A 121 -9.42 -12.93 -4.39
CA ARG A 121 -10.52 -12.07 -3.97
C ARG A 121 -10.02 -11.11 -2.88
N LEU A 122 -10.33 -9.83 -2.99
CA LEU A 122 -9.87 -8.80 -2.06
C LEU A 122 -10.92 -8.48 -0.98
N GLN A 123 -12.20 -8.73 -1.24
CA GLN A 123 -13.26 -8.59 -0.24
C GLN A 123 -13.26 -9.76 0.77
N GLY A 124 -13.29 -9.44 2.07
CA GLY A 124 -13.56 -10.41 3.15
C GLY A 124 -12.48 -10.60 4.21
N GLN A 125 -11.42 -9.79 4.24
CA GLN A 125 -10.50 -9.74 5.38
C GLN A 125 -10.68 -8.41 6.09
N SER A 126 -11.45 -8.43 7.17
CA SER A 126 -11.63 -7.33 8.12
C SER A 126 -10.34 -6.50 8.23
N ASP A 127 -10.41 -5.21 7.88
CA ASP A 127 -9.38 -4.21 8.17
C ASP A 127 -9.35 -3.87 9.68
N ALA A 128 -9.52 -4.88 10.53
CA ALA A 128 -9.26 -4.74 11.95
C ALA A 128 -7.77 -4.39 12.10
N ASP A 129 -7.55 -3.16 12.54
CA ASP A 129 -6.27 -2.57 12.91
C ASP A 129 -5.31 -3.62 13.49
N PRO A 130 -4.26 -4.06 12.76
CA PRO A 130 -3.22 -4.90 13.35
C PRO A 130 -2.39 -4.11 14.40
N VAL A 131 -2.63 -2.80 14.53
CA VAL A 131 -1.96 -1.89 15.48
C VAL A 131 -2.70 -1.80 16.82
N ALA A 132 -3.87 -2.43 16.99
CA ALA A 132 -4.52 -2.46 18.33
C ALA A 132 -3.83 -3.44 19.31
N GLY A 133 -2.85 -4.24 18.86
CA GLY A 133 -2.21 -5.29 19.65
C GLY A 133 -0.78 -5.01 20.12
N ALA A 134 -0.21 -3.84 19.82
CA ALA A 134 1.17 -3.51 20.22
C ALA A 134 1.21 -2.18 20.98
N GLU A 135 1.57 -2.28 22.25
CA GLU A 135 1.94 -1.19 23.18
C GLU A 135 0.81 -0.57 24.03
N ALA A 136 0.48 -1.29 25.11
CA ALA A 136 0.30 -0.68 26.42
C ALA A 136 1.11 -1.50 27.45
N LEU A 137 2.42 -1.27 27.50
CA LEU A 137 3.22 -1.66 28.66
C LEU A 137 2.96 -0.63 29.77
N PRO A 138 2.48 -1.02 30.96
CA PRO A 138 2.26 -0.06 32.04
C PRO A 138 3.60 0.44 32.58
N HIS A 139 3.76 1.76 32.62
CA HIS A 139 4.78 2.42 33.44
C HIS A 139 4.58 1.98 34.90
N ARG A 140 5.52 1.19 35.42
CA ARG A 140 5.68 1.02 36.87
C ARG A 140 6.46 2.22 37.39
N THR A 141 5.78 3.09 38.15
CA THR A 141 6.39 3.85 39.24
C THR A 141 6.51 2.97 40.48
#